data_AF-A0A967LJF1-F1
#
_entry.id   AF-A0A967LJF1-F1
#
_cell.length_a   1.000
_cell.length_b   1.000
_cell.length_c   1.000
_cell.angle_alpha   90.00
_cell.angle_beta   90.00
_cell.angle_gamma   90.00
#
_symmetry.space_group_name_H-M   'P 1'
#
loop_
_entity.id
_entity.type
_entity.pdbx_description
1 polymer ?
#
loop_
_entity_poly.entity_id
_entity_poly.type
_entity_poly.pdbx_seq_one_letter_code
_entity_poly.pdbx_strand_id
1 'polypeptide(L)'
;MAKIGVLTLSDKGAAGQRIDESGPLVAELLAELGDVVLKELLPDDRAAIAAKLTGWCDEQSLDLIVTTGGTGLTPRDVTPQATLD
;
A
#
# COMPACT_ATOMS: atom_id res chain seq x y z
N MET A 1 0.96 -0.04 20.71
CA MET A 1 0.62 0.92 19.64
C MET A 1 0.09 0.14 18.45
N ALA A 2 -0.72 0.73 17.58
CA ALA A 2 -1.24 0.04 16.41
C ALA A 2 -0.09 -0.38 15.48
N LYS A 3 -0.11 -1.60 14.95
CA LYS A 3 0.80 -2.08 13.91
C LYS A 3 0.26 -1.65 12.55
N ILE A 4 1.00 -0.81 11.85
CA ILE A 4 0.54 -0.16 10.63
C ILE A 4 1.36 -0.62 9.42
N GLY A 5 0.69 -0.91 8.32
CA GLY A 5 1.30 -1.18 7.01
C GLY A 5 1.05 -0.04 6.03
N VAL A 6 2.07 0.35 5.27
CA VAL A 6 1.97 1.35 4.20
C VAL A 6 2.29 0.69 2.86
N LEU A 7 1.32 0.67 1.95
CA LEU A 7 1.48 0.08 0.63
C LEU A 7 1.38 1.16 -0.46
N THR A 8 2.51 1.44 -1.12
CA THR A 8 2.55 2.32 -2.29
C THR A 8 2.27 1.52 -3.55
N LEU A 9 1.38 2.02 -4.40
CA LEU A 9 0.94 1.39 -5.65
C LEU A 9 1.30 2.30 -6.83
N SER A 10 2.27 1.85 -7.62
CA SER A 10 2.73 2.59 -8.79
C SER A 10 3.55 1.72 -9.73
N ASP A 11 3.10 1.59 -10.98
CA ASP A 11 3.89 0.98 -12.05
C ASP A 11 5.28 1.62 -12.20
N LYS A 12 5.35 2.96 -12.20
CA LYS A 12 6.61 3.69 -12.35
C LYS A 12 7.51 3.55 -11.13
N GLY A 13 6.92 3.56 -9.94
CA GLY A 13 7.65 3.34 -8.69
C GLY A 13 8.27 1.95 -8.66
N ALA A 14 7.47 0.92 -8.90
CA ALA A 14 7.91 -0.47 -8.92
C ALA A 14 8.95 -0.76 -10.02
N ALA A 15 8.88 -0.06 -11.15
CA ALA A 15 9.87 -0.13 -12.23
C ALA A 15 11.15 0.69 -11.97
N GLY A 16 11.28 1.39 -10.83
CA GLY A 16 12.43 2.25 -10.52
C GLY A 16 12.52 3.51 -11.37
N GLN A 17 11.45 3.87 -12.07
CA GLN A 17 11.37 5.05 -12.94
C GLN A 17 10.95 6.32 -12.18
N ARG A 18 10.47 6.15 -10.94
CA ARG A 18 10.09 7.23 -10.04
C ARG A 18 10.44 6.83 -8.60
N ILE A 19 10.98 7.76 -7.82
CA ILE A 19 11.22 7.56 -6.38
C ILE A 19 9.87 7.62 -5.65
N ASP A 20 9.64 6.67 -4.75
CA ASP A 20 8.47 6.70 -3.86
C ASP A 20 8.67 7.75 -2.75
N GLU A 21 8.03 8.91 -2.92
CA GLU A 21 7.95 9.96 -1.91
C GLU A 21 6.71 9.83 -1.03
N SER A 22 5.68 9.11 -1.52
CA SER A 22 4.39 8.99 -0.83
C SER A 22 4.45 8.01 0.32
N GLY A 23 5.06 6.84 0.15
CA GLY A 23 5.21 5.84 1.21
C GLY A 23 5.93 6.39 2.45
N PRO A 24 7.09 7.05 2.31
CA PRO A 24 7.78 7.70 3.43
C PRO A 24 6.93 8.79 4.12
N LEU A 25 6.27 9.66 3.35
CA LEU A 25 5.42 10.71 3.92
C LEU A 25 4.23 10.14 4.70
N VAL A 26 3.55 9.14 4.16
CA VAL A 26 2.45 8.46 4.85
C VAL A 26 2.93 7.81 6.13
N ALA A 27 4.11 7.18 6.12
CA ALA A 27 4.69 6.58 7.33
C ALA A 27 4.99 7.63 8.41
N GLU A 28 5.51 8.81 8.03
CA GLU A 28 5.75 9.93 8.94
C GLU A 28 4.45 10.43 9.58
N LEU A 29 3.40 10.63 8.78
CA LEU A 29 2.10 11.10 9.26
C LEU A 29 1.42 10.11 10.21
N LEU A 30 1.69 8.81 10.06
CA LEU A 30 1.10 7.74 10.87
C LEU A 30 1.89 7.46 12.16
N ALA A 31 3.06 8.08 12.36
CA ALA A 31 3.90 7.85 13.53
C ALA A 31 3.22 8.21 14.85
N GLU A 32 2.26 9.14 14.85
CA GLU A 32 1.46 9.49 16.03
C GLU A 32 0.34 8.47 16.33
N LEU A 33 -0.06 7.68 15.34
CA LEU A 33 -1.15 6.70 15.46
C LEU A 33 -0.63 5.31 15.85
N GLY A 34 0.59 4.98 15.43
CA GLY A 34 1.22 3.71 15.78
C GLY A 34 2.54 3.45 15.07
N ASP A 35 3.00 2.21 15.19
CA ASP A 35 4.27 1.77 14.62
C ASP A 35 4.07 1.29 13.19
N VAL A 36 4.70 1.97 12.23
CA VAL A 36 4.73 1.50 10.84
C VAL A 36 5.73 0.35 10.73
N VAL A 37 5.21 -0.87 10.79
CA VAL A 37 6.02 -2.10 10.84
C VAL A 37 6.30 -2.68 9.46
N LEU A 38 5.48 -2.35 8.46
CA LEU A 38 5.65 -2.81 7.08
C LEU A 38 5.47 -1.64 6.11
N LYS A 39 6.36 -1.57 5.13
CA LYS A 39 6.28 -0.63 4.02
C LYS A 39 6.73 -1.31 2.73
N GLU A 40 5.86 -1.34 1.74
CA GLU A 40 6.12 -1.99 0.45
C GLU A 40 5.65 -1.13 -0.73
N LEU A 41 6.25 -1.38 -1.89
CA LEU A 41 5.94 -0.74 -3.16
C LEU A 41 5.61 -1.83 -4.18
N LEU A 42 4.42 -1.79 -4.77
CA LEU A 42 3.96 -2.74 -5.79
C LEU A 42 3.50 -2.00 -7.06
N PRO A 43 3.53 -2.67 -8.23
CA PRO A 43 2.90 -2.16 -9.44
C PRO A 43 1.37 -2.18 -9.32
N ASP A 44 0.70 -1.53 -10.27
CA ASP A 44 -0.76 -1.50 -10.37
C ASP A 44 -1.29 -2.82 -10.96
N ASP A 45 -1.19 -3.90 -10.16
CA ASP A 45 -1.65 -5.25 -10.48
C ASP A 45 -2.66 -5.72 -9.42
N ARG A 46 -3.92 -5.91 -9.85
CA ARG A 46 -5.03 -6.20 -8.94
C ARG A 46 -4.80 -7.45 -8.09
N ALA A 47 -4.30 -8.53 -8.70
CA ALA A 47 -4.11 -9.80 -8.01
C ALA A 47 -2.96 -9.72 -7.00
N ALA A 48 -1.86 -9.06 -7.36
CA ALA A 48 -0.74 -8.84 -6.45
C ALA A 48 -1.13 -7.94 -5.26
N ILE A 49 -1.92 -6.89 -5.51
CA ILE A 49 -2.42 -6.00 -4.47
C ILE A 49 -3.33 -6.77 -3.51
N ALA A 50 -4.34 -7.47 -4.02
CA ALA A 50 -5.26 -8.25 -3.19
C ALA A 50 -4.51 -9.28 -2.33
N ALA A 51 -3.61 -10.07 -2.95
CA ALA A 51 -2.80 -11.04 -2.21
C ALA A 51 -1.92 -10.40 -1.13
N LYS A 52 -1.36 -9.20 -1.38
CA LYS A 52 -0.58 -8.46 -0.40
C LYS A 52 -1.44 -8.00 0.78
N LEU A 53 -2.61 -7.43 0.50
CA LEU A 53 -3.55 -6.98 1.52
C LEU A 53 -4.02 -8.16 2.38
N THR A 54 -4.44 -9.27 1.75
CA THR A 54 -4.84 -10.50 2.46
C THR A 54 -3.70 -11.03 3.34
N GLY A 55 -2.48 -11.16 2.81
CA GLY A 55 -1.35 -11.65 3.62
C GLY A 55 -1.00 -10.73 4.80
N TRP A 56 -1.10 -9.41 4.62
CA TRP A 56 -0.91 -8.45 5.70
C TRP A 56 -2.01 -8.53 6.77
N CYS A 57 -3.26 -8.75 6.37
CA CYS A 57 -4.37 -8.96 7.30
C CYS A 57 -4.26 -10.31 8.03
N ASP A 58 -4.13 -11.40 7.30
CA ASP A 58 -4.31 -12.76 7.82
C ASP A 58 -3.05 -13.29 8.51
N GLU A 59 -1.86 -12.98 8.00
CA GLU A 59 -0.60 -13.53 8.50
C GLU A 59 0.15 -12.55 9.41
N GLN A 60 0.18 -11.26 9.04
CA GLN A 60 0.91 -10.24 9.81
C GLN A 60 0.03 -9.60 10.90
N SER A 61 -1.29 -9.79 10.82
CA SER A 61 -2.28 -9.28 11.77
C SER A 61 -2.10 -7.78 12.04
N LEU A 62 -1.99 -6.98 10.97
CA LEU A 62 -1.88 -5.52 11.08
C LEU A 62 -3.19 -4.92 11.59
N ASP A 63 -3.08 -3.86 12.39
CA ASP A 63 -4.23 -3.13 12.94
C ASP A 63 -4.79 -2.11 11.93
N LEU A 64 -3.92 -1.59 11.05
CA LEU A 64 -4.26 -0.64 9.99
C LEU A 64 -3.38 -0.86 8.76
N ILE A 65 -4.00 -0.80 7.57
CA ILE A 65 -3.29 -0.74 6.29
C ILE A 65 -3.69 0.55 5.59
N VAL A 66 -2.69 1.31 5.11
CA VAL A 66 -2.90 2.51 4.30
C VAL A 66 -2.28 2.31 2.93
N THR A 67 -3.12 2.32 1.90
CA THR A 67 -2.68 2.27 0.50
C THR A 67 -2.56 3.68 -0.08
N THR A 68 -1.60 3.91 -0.96
CA THR A 68 -1.49 5.16 -1.74
C THR A 68 -1.17 4.87 -3.20
N GLY A 69 -1.93 5.48 -4.12
CA GLY A 69 -1.84 5.22 -5.56
C GLY A 69 -2.91 4.27 -6.11
N GLY A 70 -3.11 4.29 -7.42
CA GLY A 70 -4.03 3.41 -8.14
C GLY A 70 -5.53 3.63 -7.87
N THR A 71 -5.93 4.81 -7.37
CA THR A 71 -7.33 5.17 -7.04
C THR A 71 -7.98 6.18 -8.00
N GLY A 72 -7.30 6.50 -9.11
CA GLY A 72 -7.81 7.40 -10.14
C GLY A 72 -8.89 6.79 -11.04
N LEU A 73 -9.05 7.37 -12.24
CA LEU A 73 -10.07 6.98 -13.22
C LEU A 73 -9.48 6.32 -14.48
N THR A 74 -8.21 5.94 -14.46
CA THR A 74 -7.56 5.27 -15.59
C THR A 74 -7.78 3.76 -15.52
N PRO A 75 -7.64 3.02 -16.64
CA PRO A 75 -7.73 1.56 -16.62
C PRO A 75 -6.66 0.86 -15.75
N ARG A 76 -5.61 1.59 -15.34
CA ARG A 76 -4.57 1.08 -14.43
C ARG A 76 -4.93 1.32 -12.96
N ASP A 77 -5.87 2.20 -12.65
CA ASP A 77 -6.29 2.48 -11.27
C ASP A 77 -7.19 1.35 -10.76
N VAL A 78 -6.56 0.33 -10.17
CA VAL A 78 -7.21 -0.91 -9.73
C VAL A 78 -7.23 -1.10 -8.22
N THR A 79 -6.66 -0.17 -7.44
CA THR A 79 -6.55 -0.28 -5.97
C THR A 79 -7.91 -0.46 -5.31
N PRO A 80 -8.97 0.34 -5.62
CA PRO A 80 -10.27 0.16 -4.97
C PRO A 80 -10.88 -1.22 -5.24
N GLN A 81 -10.68 -1.77 -6.44
CA GLN A 81 -11.20 -3.09 -6.80
C GLN A 81 -10.40 -4.20 -6.13
N ALA A 82 -9.08 -4.06 -6.05
CA ALA A 82 -8.22 -5.02 -5.33
C ALA A 82 -8.50 -5.03 -3.82
N THR A 83 -8.85 -3.89 -3.22
CA THR A 83 -9.25 -3.81 -1.80
C THR A 83 -10.59 -4.47 -1.51
N LEU A 84 -11.44 -4.66 -2.53
CA LEU A 84 -12.74 -5.34 -2.40
C LEU A 84 -12.65 -6.87 -2.59
N ASP A 85 -11.53 -7.37 -3.11
CA ASP A 85 -11.28 -8.81 -3.33
C ASP A 85 -10.92 -9.53 -2.03
#